data_AF-A0A6M4IS53-F1
#
_entry.id   AF-A0A6M4IS53-F1
#
_cell.length_a   1.000
_cell.length_b   1.000
_cell.length_c   1.000
_cell.angle_alpha   90.00
_cell.angle_beta   90.00
_cell.angle_gamma   90.00
#
_symmetry.space_group_name_H-M   'P 1'
#
loop_
_entity.id
_entity.type
_entity.pdbx_description
1 polymer ?
#
loop_
_entity_poly.entity_id
_entity_poly.type
_entity_poly.pdbx_seq_one_letter_code
_entity_poly.pdbx_strand_id
1 'polypeptide(L)' 'MGARIYTLWAVAVLALLGTAQYRGWSLTRANESRNNPRSVRDNPGAYRSSYYIPGRTLRGK' A
#
# COMPACT_ATOMS: atom_id res chain seq x y z
N MET A 1 -21.37 13.49 31.50
CA MET A 1 -19.93 13.11 31.46
C MET A 1 -19.47 12.48 30.14
N GLY A 2 -20.26 11.62 29.46
CA GLY A 2 -19.78 10.80 28.34
C GLY A 2 -19.16 11.55 27.16
N ALA A 3 -19.75 12.66 26.71
CA ALA A 3 -19.24 13.42 25.56
C ALA A 3 -17.77 13.85 25.71
N ARG A 4 -17.36 14.26 26.92
CA ARG A 4 -15.99 14.68 27.21
C ARG A 4 -14.98 13.53 27.09
N ILE A 5 -15.37 12.34 27.54
CA ILE A 5 -14.55 11.13 27.46
C ILE A 5 -14.33 10.75 25.99
N TYR A 6 -15.39 10.79 25.19
CA TYR A 6 -15.28 10.49 23.75
C TYR A 6 -14.44 11.51 22.99
N THR A 7 -14.49 12.81 23.33
CA THR A 7 -13.58 13.80 22.74
C THR A 7 -12.12 13.55 23.11
N LEU A 8 -11.82 13.26 24.37
CA LEU A 8 -10.45 12.95 24.79
C LEU A 8 -9.94 11.69 24.09
N TRP A 9 -10.80 10.68 23.98
CA TRP A 9 -10.49 9.46 23.24
C TRP A 9 -10.21 9.72 21.76
N ALA A 10 -11.06 10.49 21.08
CA ALA A 10 -10.87 10.83 19.67
C ALA A 10 -9.56 11.59 19.44
N VAL A 11 -9.24 12.56 20.30
CA VAL A 11 -7.96 13.30 20.23
C VAL A 11 -6.78 12.35 20.42
N ALA A 12 -6.84 11.42 21.38
CA ALA A 12 -5.78 10.46 21.62
C ALA A 12 -5.55 9.53 20.41
N VAL A 13 -6.63 9.04 19.78
CA VAL A 13 -6.56 8.20 18.58
C VAL A 13 -5.93 8.96 17.41
N LEU A 14 -6.33 10.22 17.18
CA LEU A 14 -5.78 11.04 16.11
C LEU A 14 -4.30 11.38 16.34
N ALA A 15 -3.91 11.69 17.58
CA ALA A 15 -2.52 11.95 17.93
C ALA A 15 -1.63 10.71 17.71
N LEU A 16 -2.13 9.53 18.09
CA LEU A 16 -1.44 8.26 17.85
C LEU A 16 -1.26 8.00 16.34
N LEU A 17 -2.34 8.16 15.57
CA LEU A 17 -2.31 7.93 14.12
C LEU A 17 -1.35 8.90 13.41
N GLY A 18 -1.40 10.19 13.77
CA GLY A 18 -0.49 11.20 13.22
C GLY A 18 0.96 10.90 13.55
N THR A 19 1.24 10.47 14.79
CA THR A 19 2.60 10.09 15.21
C THR A 19 3.09 8.84 14.48
N ALA A 20 2.23 7.82 14.33
CA ALA A 20 2.56 6.61 13.60
C ALA A 20 2.91 6.93 12.13
N GLN A 21 2.12 7.77 11.46
CA GLN A 21 2.40 8.21 10.09
C GLN A 21 3.69 9.04 9.99
N TYR A 22 3.88 10.02 10.89
CA TYR A 22 5.09 10.86 10.90
C TYR A 22 6.36 10.03 11.13
N ARG A 23 6.28 8.98 11.94
CA ARG A 23 7.39 8.04 12.21
C ARG A 23 7.52 6.95 11.13
N GLY A 24 6.61 6.88 10.17
CA GLY A 24 6.60 5.85 9.13
C GLY A 24 6.27 4.45 9.67
N TRP A 25 5.54 4.35 10.78
CA TRP A 25 5.06 3.08 11.29
C TRP A 25 4.07 2.49 10.30
N SER A 26 4.37 1.28 9.83
CA SER A 26 3.50 0.53 8.95
C SER A 26 3.32 -0.88 9.49
N LEU A 27 2.08 -1.36 9.48
CA LEU A 27 1.76 -2.76 9.80
C LEU A 27 2.17 -3.72 8.66
N THR A 28 2.51 -3.16 7.49
CA THR A 28 3.04 -3.90 6.34
C THR A 28 4.50 -3.54 6.13
N ARG A 29 5.32 -4.49 5.67
CA ARG A 29 6.72 -4.19 5.37
C ARG A 29 6.78 -3.31 4.12
N ALA A 30 7.63 -2.27 4.16
CA ALA A 30 7.84 -1.38 3.00
C ALA A 30 8.29 -2.13 1.73
N ASN A 31 8.93 -3.30 1.89
CA ASN A 31 9.44 -4.12 0.79
C ASN A 31 8.54 -5.33 0.46
N GLU A 32 7.32 -5.39 0.98
CA GLU A 32 6.40 -6.50 0.68
C GLU A 32 5.72 -6.28 -0.67
N SER A 33 6.29 -6.85 -1.73
CA SER A 33 5.64 -6.92 -3.04
C SER A 33 4.66 -8.10 -3.08
N ARG A 34 3.37 -7.81 -2.87
CA ARG A 34 2.28 -8.80 -3.01
C ARG A 34 1.96 -9.16 -4.45
N ASN A 35 2.54 -8.43 -5.40
CA ASN A 35 2.33 -8.64 -6.82
C ASN A 35 3.47 -9.46 -7.46
N ASN A 36 4.41 -10.01 -6.66
CA ASN A 36 5.45 -10.86 -7.21
C ASN A 36 4.91 -12.29 -7.38
N PRO A 37 4.70 -12.76 -8.62
CA PRO A 37 4.20 -14.10 -8.85
C PRO A 37 5.29 -15.10 -8.46
N ARG A 38 4.93 -16.07 -7.62
CA ARG A 38 5.87 -17.06 -7.08
C ARG A 38 6.42 -17.97 -8.17
N SER A 39 5.66 -18.18 -9.24
CA SER A 39 6.12 -18.83 -10.46
C SER A 39 5.45 -18.25 -11.70
N VAL A 40 6.11 -18.45 -12.83
CA VAL A 40 5.64 -18.12 -14.19
C VAL A 40 4.31 -18.79 -14.52
N ARG A 41 4.05 -19.96 -13.93
CA ARG A 41 2.82 -20.72 -14.15
C ARG A 41 1.63 -20.12 -13.42
N ASP A 42 1.86 -19.44 -12.29
CA ASP A 42 0.81 -18.85 -11.47
C ASP A 42 0.30 -17.52 -12.05
N ASN A 43 1.14 -16.85 -12.85
CA ASN A 43 0.74 -15.65 -13.57
C ASN A 43 1.59 -15.51 -14.85
N PRO A 44 1.14 -16.01 -16.01
CA PRO A 44 1.88 -15.82 -17.27
C PRO A 44 2.01 -14.33 -17.66
N GLY A 45 1.21 -13.43 -17.09
CA GLY A 45 1.33 -11.97 -17.21
C GLY A 45 2.46 -11.34 -16.38
N ALA A 46 3.11 -12.12 -15.50
CA ALA A 46 4.23 -11.74 -14.64
C ALA A 46 5.43 -11.12 -15.36
N TYR A 47 5.69 -11.56 -16.59
CA TYR A 47 6.81 -11.07 -17.38
C TYR A 47 6.54 -9.71 -18.01
N ARG A 48 5.29 -9.24 -17.98
CA ARG A 48 5.00 -7.88 -18.44
C ARG A 48 5.56 -6.93 -17.41
N SER A 49 6.40 -6.00 -17.88
CA SER A 49 6.87 -4.89 -17.06
C SER A 49 5.68 -4.21 -16.37
N SER A 50 5.73 -4.09 -15.04
CA SER A 50 4.72 -3.34 -14.26
C SER A 50 4.66 -1.86 -14.64
N TYR A 51 5.66 -1.36 -15.37
CA TYR A 51 5.63 -0.05 -15.98
C TYR A 51 4.76 -0.10 -17.24
N TYR A 52 3.47 0.19 -17.06
CA TYR A 52 2.58 0.53 -18.16
C TYR A 52 3.06 1.84 -18.79
N ILE A 53 3.66 1.76 -19.98
CA ILE A 53 3.96 2.92 -20.83
C ILE A 53 2.81 3.01 -21.85
N PRO A 54 1.81 3.90 -21.67
CA PRO A 54 0.81 4.12 -22.71
C PRO A 54 1.53 4.62 -23.97
N GLY A 55 1.32 3.93 -25.11
CA GLY A 55 1.82 4.37 -26.41
C GLY A 55 3.08 3.66 -26.96
N ARG A 56 3.59 2.59 -26.33
CA ARG A 56 4.66 1.75 -26.92
C ARG A 56 4.26 0.32 -27.24
N THR A 57 3.00 0.06 -27.61
CA THR A 57 2.69 -1.08 -28.48
C THR A 57 2.97 -0.71 -29.93
N LEU A 58 4.24 -0.46 -30.24
CA LEU A 58 4.70 -0.45 -31.62
C LEU A 58 5.01 -1.90 -32.00
N ARG A 59 4.06 -2.51 -32.72
CA ARG A 59 4.29 -3.37 -33.91
C ARG A 59 5.21 -4.58 -33.76
N GLY A 60 4.64 -5.78 -34.00
CA GLY A 60 5.39 -6.88 -34.62
C GLY A 60 4.84 -8.28 -34.38
N LYS A 61 3.93 -8.70 -35.28
CA LYS A 61 3.33 -10.04 -35.52
C LYS A 61 2.62 -10.71 -34.35
#